data_AF-A0A1I5UQY3-F1
#
_entry.id   AF-A0A1I5UQY3-F1
#
_cell.length_a   1.000
_cell.length_b   1.000
_cell.length_c   1.000
_cell.angle_alpha   90.00
_cell.angle_beta   90.00
_cell.angle_gamma   90.00
#
_symmetry.space_group_name_H-M   'P 1'
#
loop_
_entity.id
_entity.type
_entity.pdbx_description
1 polymer ?
#
loop_
_entity_poly.entity_id
_entity_poly.type
_entity_poly.pdbx_seq_one_letter_code
_entity_poly.pdbx_strand_id
1 'polypeptide(L)'
;MRIRHHGLTLNLTSEIERARAYCAGGPGIKADWLRRELDPPVNPRVPPGLDPCTVPAAELRAAYLRATEAPQFTKANTPLPQQGAGPGSFAVSQAGDEAQAEQGDPTAAYGSNNWVIAPKLSATGRPILANDPHRAHGAPSLRYMTHLSAPGMDAIGAGEPFLPGLSIGHNGTIAFGLTRFYMDQEDLYVYQLNPRNPNEYRYQGRWEPMLRVTERIAVKGERVPRELVNSFTRHGPVLLSEPGKRRAYALRAAWLEPGMAPYFGSMDQGLLTLCKGSRSSPRPAHQGA
;
A
#
# COMPACT_ATOMS: atom_id res chain seq x y z
N MET A 1 12.65 0.53 12.31
CA MET A 1 12.20 0.44 10.91
C MET A 1 11.15 1.51 10.67
N ARG A 2 11.56 2.67 10.15
CA ARG A 2 10.69 3.84 9.89
C ARG A 2 9.98 3.76 8.54
N ILE A 3 10.38 2.84 7.65
CA ILE A 3 9.66 2.54 6.42
C ILE A 3 8.73 1.37 6.71
N ARG A 4 7.45 1.68 6.96
CA ARG A 4 6.35 0.72 6.95
C ARG A 4 5.36 1.21 5.90
N HIS A 5 5.14 0.43 4.85
CA HIS A 5 4.05 0.74 3.93
C HIS A 5 2.71 0.40 4.61
N HIS A 6 1.70 1.21 4.35
CA HIS A 6 0.33 0.97 4.78
C HIS A 6 -0.68 1.28 3.67
N GLY A 7 -0.18 1.44 2.43
CA GLY A 7 -1.01 1.46 1.23
C GLY A 7 -1.77 0.15 1.09
N LEU A 8 -3.09 0.25 0.84
CA LEU A 8 -3.95 -0.91 0.59
C LEU A 8 -3.83 -1.44 -0.84
N THR A 9 -3.46 -0.56 -1.75
CA THR A 9 -3.09 -0.88 -3.12
C THR A 9 -1.76 -0.20 -3.39
N LEU A 10 -0.95 -0.84 -4.22
CA LEU A 10 0.41 -0.45 -4.54
C LEU A 10 0.56 -0.49 -6.06
N ASN A 11 1.30 0.43 -6.65
CA ASN A 11 1.45 0.54 -8.10
C ASN A 11 2.85 0.95 -8.57
N LEU A 12 3.85 1.04 -7.70
CA LEU A 12 5.21 1.37 -8.14
C LEU A 12 5.76 0.39 -9.18
N THR A 13 5.47 -0.91 -9.05
CA THR A 13 5.89 -1.90 -10.05
C THR A 13 5.28 -1.62 -11.42
N SER A 14 4.06 -1.10 -11.47
CA SER A 14 3.41 -0.65 -12.70
C SER A 14 4.14 0.56 -13.31
N GLU A 15 4.66 1.49 -12.50
CA GLU A 15 5.47 2.62 -13.00
C GLU A 15 6.80 2.15 -13.61
N ILE A 16 7.42 1.12 -13.01
CA ILE A 16 8.63 0.50 -13.57
C ILE A 16 8.32 -0.18 -14.92
N GLU A 17 7.21 -0.94 -15.01
CA GLU A 17 6.81 -1.58 -16.27
C GLU A 17 6.42 -0.58 -17.35
N ARG A 18 5.81 0.55 -16.96
CA ARG A 18 5.53 1.67 -17.87
C ARG A 18 6.82 2.17 -18.50
N ALA A 19 7.87 2.43 -17.71
CA ALA A 19 9.18 2.83 -18.24
C ALA A 19 9.77 1.79 -19.21
N ARG A 20 9.64 0.49 -18.92
CA ARG A 20 10.09 -0.59 -19.80
C ARG A 20 9.31 -0.64 -21.12
N ALA A 21 8.00 -0.44 -21.09
CA ALA A 21 7.16 -0.38 -22.29
C ALA A 21 7.59 0.77 -23.20
N TYR A 22 7.87 1.95 -22.61
CA TYR A 22 8.40 3.10 -23.35
C TYR A 22 9.81 2.90 -23.90
N CYS A 23 10.67 2.16 -23.17
CA CYS A 23 11.99 1.77 -23.69
C CYS A 23 11.87 0.87 -24.92
N ALA A 24 11.03 -0.16 -24.86
CA ALA A 24 10.86 -1.13 -25.96
C ALA A 24 10.15 -0.54 -27.19
N GLY A 25 9.22 0.40 -26.96
CA GLY A 25 8.31 0.91 -27.96
C GLY A 25 8.55 2.31 -28.48
N GLY A 26 9.38 3.08 -27.79
CA GLY A 26 9.57 4.51 -28.03
C GLY A 26 8.44 5.40 -27.47
N PRO A 27 8.61 6.73 -27.51
CA PRO A 27 7.62 7.68 -27.01
C PRO A 27 6.28 7.57 -27.76
N GLY A 28 5.17 7.62 -27.02
CA GLY A 28 3.82 7.61 -27.60
C GLY A 28 3.28 6.22 -27.93
N ILE A 29 3.96 5.14 -27.51
CA ILE A 29 3.46 3.79 -27.69
C ILE A 29 2.17 3.56 -26.87
N LYS A 30 1.13 3.03 -27.52
CA LYS A 30 -0.14 2.63 -26.86
C LYS A 30 -0.07 1.31 -26.10
N ALA A 31 1.07 0.62 -26.13
CA ALA A 31 1.26 -0.69 -25.52
C ALA A 31 1.11 -0.65 -24.00
N ASP A 32 1.42 0.47 -23.35
CA ASP A 32 1.19 0.59 -21.92
C ASP A 32 -0.31 0.57 -21.57
N TRP A 33 -1.19 1.10 -22.43
CA TRP A 33 -2.65 0.97 -22.26
C TRP A 33 -3.11 -0.50 -22.29
N LEU A 34 -2.45 -1.37 -23.07
CA LEU A 34 -2.73 -2.82 -23.06
C LEU A 34 -2.35 -3.48 -21.73
N ARG A 35 -1.40 -2.91 -21.00
CA ARG A 35 -0.96 -3.41 -19.69
C ARG A 35 -1.80 -2.83 -18.56
N ARG A 36 -2.04 -1.52 -18.59
CA ARG A 36 -2.74 -0.79 -17.53
C ARG A 36 -3.45 0.45 -18.08
N GLU A 37 -4.77 0.43 -18.05
CA GLU A 37 -5.56 1.63 -18.29
C GLU A 37 -5.39 2.64 -17.14
N LEU A 38 -5.27 3.92 -17.49
CA LEU A 38 -5.23 5.03 -16.55
C LEU A 38 -6.62 5.67 -16.47
N ASP A 39 -7.12 5.86 -15.25
CA ASP A 39 -8.39 6.53 -14.96
C ASP A 39 -8.16 7.67 -13.94
N PRO A 40 -8.48 8.94 -14.28
CA PRO A 40 -8.99 9.41 -15.57
C PRO A 40 -8.01 9.16 -16.72
N PRO A 41 -8.46 9.15 -17.99
CA PRO A 41 -7.58 8.94 -19.14
C PRO A 41 -6.48 10.01 -19.20
N VAL A 42 -5.23 9.58 -19.00
CA VAL A 42 -4.03 10.41 -19.17
C VAL A 42 -3.13 9.77 -20.22
N ASN A 43 -2.52 10.57 -21.10
CA ASN A 43 -1.50 10.09 -22.03
C ASN A 43 -0.12 10.29 -21.38
N PRO A 44 0.58 9.23 -20.93
CA PRO A 44 1.87 9.38 -20.28
C PRO A 44 2.90 10.01 -21.23
N ARG A 45 3.85 10.74 -20.67
CA ARG A 45 4.93 11.37 -21.43
C ARG A 45 6.25 11.05 -20.77
N VAL A 46 7.28 10.81 -21.59
CA VAL A 46 8.65 10.69 -21.09
C VAL A 46 9.13 12.09 -20.67
N PRO A 47 9.53 12.30 -19.41
CA PRO A 47 10.07 13.57 -18.95
C PRO A 47 11.32 13.97 -19.75
N PRO A 48 11.54 15.26 -20.04
CA PRO A 48 12.75 15.73 -20.70
C PRO A 48 14.02 15.28 -19.96
N GLY A 49 14.97 14.69 -20.69
CA GLY A 49 16.24 14.21 -20.14
C GLY A 49 16.17 12.85 -19.44
N LEU A 50 14.99 12.22 -19.36
CA LEU A 50 14.88 10.82 -18.95
C LEU A 50 14.94 9.91 -20.19
N ASP A 51 15.89 8.98 -20.19
CA ASP A 51 15.88 7.83 -21.10
C ASP A 51 15.23 6.64 -20.36
N PRO A 52 14.03 6.18 -20.76
CA PRO A 52 13.36 5.06 -20.10
C PRO A 52 14.18 3.77 -20.08
N CYS A 53 15.06 3.55 -21.06
CA CYS A 53 15.92 2.36 -21.13
C CYS A 53 17.01 2.33 -20.07
N THR A 54 17.27 3.46 -19.43
CA THR A 54 18.30 3.58 -18.38
C THR A 54 17.73 3.42 -16.96
N VAL A 55 16.43 3.14 -16.82
CA VAL A 55 15.79 2.85 -15.54
C VAL A 55 16.15 1.41 -15.11
N PRO A 56 16.81 1.21 -13.95
CA PRO A 56 17.25 -0.11 -13.46
C PRO A 56 16.07 -0.89 -12.86
N ALA A 57 15.24 -1.42 -13.75
CA ALA A 57 13.95 -2.02 -13.38
C ALA A 57 14.08 -3.19 -12.39
N ALA A 58 15.07 -4.05 -12.56
CA ALA A 58 15.27 -5.22 -11.71
C ALA A 58 15.67 -4.82 -10.29
N GLU A 59 16.61 -3.88 -10.16
CA GLU A 59 17.11 -3.37 -8.89
C GLU A 59 16.03 -2.58 -8.15
N LEU A 60 15.27 -1.74 -8.86
CA LEU A 60 14.15 -1.00 -8.28
C LEU A 60 13.05 -1.92 -7.78
N ARG A 61 12.68 -2.93 -8.58
CA ARG A 61 11.68 -3.93 -8.18
C ARG A 61 12.18 -4.68 -6.95
N ALA A 62 13.42 -5.14 -6.94
CA ALA A 62 14.00 -5.84 -5.80
C ALA A 62 14.05 -4.97 -4.54
N ALA A 63 14.43 -3.70 -4.66
CA ALA A 63 14.45 -2.76 -3.54
C ALA A 63 13.04 -2.51 -2.98
N TYR A 64 12.06 -2.33 -3.86
CA TYR A 64 10.67 -2.13 -3.48
C TYR A 64 10.07 -3.35 -2.80
N LEU A 65 10.19 -4.54 -3.42
CA LEU A 65 9.67 -5.79 -2.87
C LEU A 65 10.25 -6.12 -1.49
N ARG A 66 11.56 -5.90 -1.27
CA ARG A 66 12.17 -6.06 0.06
C ARG A 66 11.56 -5.16 1.13
N ALA A 67 10.97 -4.03 0.75
CA ALA A 67 10.34 -3.08 1.65
C ALA A 67 8.83 -3.32 1.85
N THR A 68 8.17 -4.01 0.90
CA THR A 68 6.70 -4.13 0.88
C THR A 68 6.16 -5.56 0.93
N GLU A 69 6.99 -6.56 0.67
CA GLU A 69 6.55 -7.95 0.80
C GLU A 69 6.44 -8.38 2.25
N ALA A 70 5.48 -9.27 2.52
CA ALA A 70 5.39 -9.91 3.82
C ALA A 70 6.66 -10.76 4.07
N PRO A 71 7.20 -10.77 5.30
CA PRO A 71 8.33 -11.63 5.64
C PRO A 71 7.95 -13.09 5.40
N GLN A 72 8.78 -13.77 4.62
CA GLN A 72 8.59 -15.20 4.32
C GLN A 72 9.33 -16.02 5.38
N PHE A 73 8.61 -16.91 6.05
CA PHE A 73 9.17 -17.86 7.02
C PHE A 73 9.17 -19.25 6.38
N THR A 74 10.32 -19.68 5.91
CA THR A 74 10.57 -21.02 5.35
C THR A 74 11.31 -21.90 6.34
N LYS A 75 11.28 -23.22 6.14
CA LYS A 75 12.11 -24.15 6.94
C LYS A 75 13.60 -23.78 6.90
N ALA A 76 14.06 -23.21 5.80
CA ALA A 76 15.46 -22.83 5.61
C ALA A 76 15.86 -21.57 6.41
N ASN A 77 14.95 -20.61 6.60
CA ASN A 77 15.26 -19.35 7.28
C ASN A 77 14.63 -19.20 8.69
N THR A 78 13.80 -20.17 9.09
CA THR A 78 13.13 -20.21 10.40
C THR A 78 13.46 -21.52 11.10
N PRO A 79 14.66 -21.65 11.70
CA PRO A 79 14.97 -22.79 12.54
C PRO A 79 14.06 -22.74 13.78
N LEU A 80 12.97 -23.50 13.74
CA LEU A 80 12.14 -23.72 14.92
C LEU A 80 12.95 -24.55 15.92
N PRO A 81 13.06 -24.12 17.19
CA PRO A 81 13.60 -24.98 18.22
C PRO A 81 12.79 -26.28 18.23
N GLN A 82 13.46 -27.43 18.07
CA GLN A 82 12.86 -28.72 18.40
C GLN A 82 12.71 -28.79 19.93
N GLN A 83 11.76 -28.05 20.50
CA GLN A 83 11.35 -28.25 21.88
C GLN A 83 10.07 -29.05 21.87
N GLY A 84 10.10 -30.19 22.58
CA GLY A 84 9.07 -31.22 22.57
C GLY A 84 7.67 -30.65 22.74
N ALA A 85 6.75 -31.18 21.94
CA ALA A 85 5.33 -30.84 21.96
C ALA A 85 4.75 -31.09 23.37
N GLY A 86 4.70 -30.05 24.19
CA GLY A 86 3.87 -30.04 25.38
C GLY A 86 2.39 -29.96 24.99
N PRO A 87 1.47 -30.39 25.87
CA PRO A 87 0.04 -30.22 25.66
C PRO A 87 -0.25 -28.71 25.55
N GLY A 88 -0.73 -28.27 24.38
CA GLY A 88 -0.94 -26.83 24.08
C GLY A 88 -0.03 -26.25 23.00
N SER A 89 0.85 -27.06 22.38
CA SER A 89 1.53 -26.62 21.15
C SER A 89 0.53 -26.48 20.00
N PHE A 90 0.29 -25.24 19.56
CA PHE A 90 -0.44 -24.98 18.33
C PHE A 90 0.46 -25.42 17.18
N ALA A 91 0.09 -26.51 16.50
CA ALA A 91 0.64 -26.82 15.20
C ALA A 91 0.30 -25.63 14.29
N VAL A 92 1.31 -24.86 13.87
CA VAL A 92 1.16 -23.96 12.73
C VAL A 92 0.87 -24.87 11.55
N SER A 93 -0.40 -24.99 11.18
CA SER A 93 -0.80 -25.71 9.99
C SER A 93 -0.04 -25.09 8.82
N GLN A 94 0.69 -25.93 8.09
CA GLN A 94 1.34 -25.55 6.85
C GLN A 94 0.25 -25.10 5.86
N ALA A 95 -0.01 -23.81 5.81
CA ALA A 95 -0.76 -23.15 4.77
C ALA A 95 0.14 -22.07 4.19
N GLY A 96 1.00 -22.46 3.25
CA GLY A 96 1.91 -21.50 2.61
C GLY A 96 3.03 -22.11 1.78
N ASP A 97 2.87 -23.30 1.21
CA ASP A 97 3.77 -23.75 0.13
C ASP A 97 3.24 -23.38 -1.28
N GLU A 98 2.07 -22.73 -1.40
CA GLU A 98 1.55 -22.28 -2.70
C GLU A 98 0.84 -20.91 -2.63
N ALA A 99 1.45 -19.93 -1.95
CA ALA A 99 1.26 -18.57 -2.40
C ALA A 99 2.29 -18.35 -3.52
N GLN A 100 1.90 -18.67 -4.75
CA GLN A 100 2.61 -18.17 -5.92
C GLN A 100 2.68 -16.65 -5.75
N ALA A 101 3.83 -16.17 -5.27
CA ALA A 101 4.35 -14.90 -5.65
C ALA A 101 4.53 -14.99 -7.17
N GLU A 102 3.45 -14.75 -7.92
CA GLU A 102 3.57 -14.49 -9.34
C GLU A 102 4.55 -13.34 -9.47
N GLN A 103 5.72 -13.70 -9.97
CA GLN A 103 6.79 -12.82 -10.35
C GLN A 103 6.24 -11.82 -11.36
N GLY A 104 5.78 -10.66 -10.90
CA GLY A 104 5.59 -9.50 -11.78
C GLY A 104 4.36 -8.65 -11.59
N ASP A 105 3.33 -9.08 -10.85
CA ASP A 105 2.11 -8.27 -10.71
C ASP A 105 1.48 -8.33 -9.31
N PRO A 106 1.65 -7.30 -8.45
CA PRO A 106 0.95 -7.21 -7.17
C PRO A 106 -0.59 -7.04 -7.31
N THR A 107 -1.12 -7.01 -8.54
CA THR A 107 -2.56 -7.07 -8.81
C THR A 107 -3.10 -8.49 -9.06
N ALA A 108 -2.23 -9.50 -9.13
CA ALA A 108 -2.64 -10.89 -9.27
C ALA A 108 -3.37 -11.40 -8.01
N ALA A 109 -4.68 -11.60 -8.18
CA ALA A 109 -5.57 -12.51 -7.44
C ALA A 109 -5.96 -12.23 -5.98
N TYR A 110 -6.13 -10.97 -5.58
CA TYR A 110 -7.00 -10.68 -4.44
C TYR A 110 -7.95 -9.54 -4.79
N GLY A 111 -9.26 -9.81 -4.88
CA GLY A 111 -10.32 -8.81 -4.98
C GLY A 111 -11.03 -8.60 -3.65
N SER A 112 -12.15 -7.88 -3.66
CA SER A 112 -13.18 -7.86 -2.61
C SER A 112 -14.47 -7.48 -3.32
N ASN A 113 -15.61 -8.06 -2.92
CA ASN A 113 -16.89 -7.74 -3.55
C ASN A 113 -17.69 -6.76 -2.70
N ASN A 114 -18.42 -5.87 -3.36
CA ASN A 114 -19.40 -5.00 -2.71
C ASN A 114 -20.56 -4.70 -3.66
N TRP A 115 -21.80 -4.94 -3.20
CA TRP A 115 -23.01 -4.66 -3.97
C TRP A 115 -24.01 -3.84 -3.14
N VAL A 116 -24.62 -2.85 -3.79
CA VAL A 116 -25.74 -2.08 -3.22
C VAL A 116 -26.93 -2.23 -4.15
N ILE A 117 -28.05 -2.71 -3.61
CA ILE A 117 -29.31 -2.85 -4.34
C ILE A 117 -30.22 -1.71 -3.90
N ALA A 118 -30.64 -0.89 -4.87
CA ALA A 118 -31.59 0.19 -4.62
C ALA A 118 -32.98 -0.36 -4.22
N PRO A 119 -33.76 0.36 -3.40
CA PRO A 119 -35.11 -0.06 -2.98
C PRO A 119 -36.01 -0.57 -4.11
N LYS A 120 -36.00 0.13 -5.25
CA LYS A 120 -36.80 -0.20 -6.45
C LYS A 120 -36.43 -1.52 -7.12
N LEU A 121 -35.27 -2.10 -6.78
CA LEU A 121 -34.76 -3.36 -7.30
C LEU A 121 -34.84 -4.49 -6.25
N SER A 122 -35.40 -4.24 -5.07
CA SER A 122 -35.49 -5.17 -3.96
C SER A 122 -36.93 -5.61 -3.73
N ALA A 123 -37.16 -6.91 -3.53
CA ALA A 123 -38.50 -7.46 -3.24
C ALA A 123 -39.13 -6.91 -1.95
N THR A 124 -38.33 -6.38 -1.03
CA THR A 124 -38.80 -5.79 0.24
C THR A 124 -39.06 -4.29 0.14
N GLY A 125 -38.72 -3.64 -0.97
CA GLY A 125 -38.72 -2.18 -1.08
C GLY A 125 -37.67 -1.49 -0.18
N ARG A 126 -36.73 -2.24 0.43
CA ARG A 126 -35.63 -1.70 1.25
C ARG A 126 -34.28 -1.88 0.55
N PRO A 127 -33.32 -0.96 0.76
CA PRO A 127 -31.98 -1.11 0.21
C PRO A 127 -31.26 -2.32 0.83
N ILE A 128 -30.40 -2.98 0.07
CA ILE A 128 -29.57 -4.10 0.53
C ILE A 128 -28.10 -3.75 0.25
N LEU A 129 -27.25 -3.97 1.26
CA LEU A 129 -25.79 -3.97 1.11
C LEU A 129 -25.28 -5.41 1.28
N ALA A 130 -24.47 -5.87 0.34
CA ALA A 130 -23.70 -7.10 0.47
C ALA A 130 -22.21 -6.77 0.35
N ASN A 131 -21.47 -6.89 1.46
CA ASN A 131 -20.04 -6.60 1.52
C ASN A 131 -19.25 -7.86 1.86
N ASP A 132 -18.33 -8.24 0.98
CA ASP A 132 -17.56 -9.48 1.03
C ASP A 132 -16.06 -9.15 0.86
N PRO A 133 -15.40 -8.69 1.94
CA PRO A 133 -13.99 -8.31 1.91
C PRO A 133 -13.09 -9.56 1.94
N HIS A 134 -12.28 -9.78 0.91
CA HIS A 134 -11.34 -10.91 0.90
C HIS A 134 -10.04 -10.52 1.59
N ARG A 135 -9.68 -11.27 2.63
CA ARG A 135 -8.40 -11.15 3.35
C ARG A 135 -7.86 -12.53 3.68
N ALA A 136 -6.53 -12.64 3.74
CA ALA A 136 -5.88 -13.85 4.20
C ALA A 136 -6.42 -14.24 5.59
N HIS A 137 -6.82 -15.50 5.73
CA HIS A 137 -7.22 -16.04 7.02
C HIS A 137 -5.99 -16.17 7.91
N GLY A 138 -6.11 -15.71 9.16
CA GLY A 138 -5.04 -15.74 10.14
C GLY A 138 -5.59 -15.96 11.54
N ALA A 139 -4.72 -16.40 12.45
CA ALA A 139 -5.01 -16.53 13.87
C ALA A 139 -3.96 -15.70 14.64
N PRO A 140 -4.34 -14.58 15.27
CA PRO A 140 -5.70 -14.04 15.38
C PRO A 140 -6.25 -13.51 14.04
N SER A 141 -7.58 -13.55 13.89
CA SER A 141 -8.28 -13.03 12.72
C SER A 141 -8.02 -11.52 12.57
N LEU A 142 -7.80 -11.08 11.32
CA LEU A 142 -7.74 -9.65 11.01
C LEU A 142 -9.11 -8.96 11.16
N ARG A 143 -10.21 -9.71 11.11
CA ARG A 143 -11.56 -9.18 11.29
C ARG A 143 -12.05 -9.56 12.69
N TYR A 144 -12.38 -8.56 13.47
CA TYR A 144 -12.95 -8.73 14.81
C TYR A 144 -14.36 -8.18 14.85
N MET A 145 -15.34 -9.05 15.14
CA MET A 145 -16.73 -8.64 15.27
C MET A 145 -16.94 -7.88 16.58
N THR A 146 -17.67 -6.77 16.54
CA THR A 146 -17.94 -5.96 17.73
C THR A 146 -19.32 -5.32 17.60
N HIS A 147 -20.03 -5.25 18.73
CA HIS A 147 -21.24 -4.45 18.89
C HIS A 147 -20.91 -3.29 19.83
N LEU A 148 -21.00 -2.07 19.31
CA LEU A 148 -20.82 -0.84 20.06
C LEU A 148 -22.19 -0.35 20.54
N SER A 149 -22.37 -0.27 21.86
CA SER A 149 -23.62 0.14 22.50
C SER A 149 -23.37 1.21 23.57
N ALA A 150 -23.95 2.39 23.38
CA ALA A 150 -23.95 3.52 24.31
C ALA A 150 -25.12 4.47 23.99
N PRO A 151 -25.45 5.46 24.85
CA PRO A 151 -26.45 6.48 24.49
C PRO A 151 -26.11 7.18 23.17
N GLY A 152 -26.98 7.04 22.16
CA GLY A 152 -26.76 7.57 20.81
C GLY A 152 -25.90 6.70 19.88
N MET A 153 -25.48 5.51 20.33
CA MET A 153 -24.62 4.59 19.59
C MET A 153 -25.14 3.16 19.69
N ASP A 154 -25.54 2.61 18.55
CA ASP A 154 -25.95 1.21 18.42
C ASP A 154 -25.52 0.71 17.04
N ALA A 155 -24.36 0.07 16.96
CA ALA A 155 -23.78 -0.37 15.70
C ALA A 155 -23.06 -1.70 15.87
N ILE A 156 -23.31 -2.64 14.95
CA ILE A 156 -22.69 -3.95 14.94
C ILE A 156 -22.00 -4.20 13.60
N GLY A 157 -20.84 -4.83 13.65
CA GLY A 157 -20.03 -5.08 12.47
C GLY A 157 -18.67 -5.66 12.80
N ALA A 158 -17.71 -5.44 11.91
CA ALA A 158 -16.33 -5.85 12.08
C ALA A 158 -15.36 -4.66 11.95
N GLY A 159 -14.30 -4.69 12.75
CA GLY A 159 -13.14 -3.82 12.62
C GLY A 159 -11.83 -4.60 12.47
N GLU A 160 -10.73 -3.87 12.41
CA GLU A 160 -9.35 -4.36 12.42
C GLU A 160 -8.76 -4.27 13.84
N PRO A 161 -7.83 -5.15 14.25
CA PRO A 161 -7.24 -5.14 15.59
C PRO A 161 -6.61 -3.80 16.04
N PHE A 162 -6.22 -2.95 15.09
CA PHE A 162 -5.59 -1.65 15.36
C PHE A 162 -6.56 -0.46 15.23
N LEU A 163 -7.84 -0.68 14.94
CA LEU A 163 -8.84 0.37 14.81
C LEU A 163 -9.81 0.35 16.00
N PRO A 164 -9.99 1.48 16.70
CA PRO A 164 -11.02 1.61 17.71
C PRO A 164 -12.39 1.88 17.05
N GLY A 165 -12.97 0.87 16.40
CA GLY A 165 -14.27 1.02 15.73
C GLY A 165 -14.63 -0.07 14.73
N LEU A 166 -15.69 0.21 13.97
CA LEU A 166 -16.19 -0.65 12.91
C LEU A 166 -15.80 -0.06 11.55
N SER A 167 -15.23 -0.88 10.67
CA SER A 167 -14.94 -0.50 9.28
C SER A 167 -16.00 -1.01 8.30
N ILE A 168 -16.76 -2.03 8.71
CA ILE A 168 -17.86 -2.64 7.97
C ILE A 168 -18.96 -3.00 8.96
N GLY A 169 -20.22 -2.76 8.65
CA GLY A 169 -21.33 -3.11 9.53
C GLY A 169 -22.62 -2.40 9.19
N HIS A 170 -23.49 -2.29 10.19
CA HIS A 170 -24.74 -1.55 10.08
C HIS A 170 -25.19 -1.03 11.44
N ASN A 171 -26.19 -0.14 11.39
CA ASN A 171 -27.01 0.23 12.53
C ASN A 171 -28.49 0.11 12.14
N GLY A 172 -29.39 0.68 12.95
CA GLY A 172 -30.83 0.67 12.67
C GLY A 172 -31.27 1.45 11.42
N THR A 173 -30.38 2.21 10.77
CA THR A 173 -30.71 3.14 9.67
C THR A 173 -29.91 2.95 8.39
N ILE A 174 -28.63 2.56 8.47
CA ILE A 174 -27.77 2.34 7.31
C ILE A 174 -26.94 1.07 7.47
N ALA A 175 -26.43 0.58 6.35
CA ALA A 175 -25.32 -0.38 6.30
C ALA A 175 -24.16 0.26 5.53
N PHE A 176 -22.93 -0.08 5.91
CA PHE A 176 -21.70 0.43 5.31
C PHE A 176 -20.67 -0.68 5.18
N GLY A 177 -19.80 -0.55 4.19
CA GLY A 177 -18.77 -1.52 3.89
C GLY A 177 -17.73 -0.93 2.94
N LEU A 178 -16.61 -1.62 2.80
CA LEU A 178 -15.48 -1.16 2.01
C LEU A 178 -14.96 -2.27 1.10
N THR A 179 -14.36 -1.86 -0.01
CA THR A 179 -13.61 -2.72 -0.92
C THR A 179 -12.32 -2.01 -1.33
N ARG A 180 -11.31 -2.76 -1.78
CA ARG A 180 -10.11 -2.16 -2.33
C ARG A 180 -10.46 -1.48 -3.64
N PHE A 181 -9.96 -0.27 -3.81
CA PHE A 181 -10.07 0.47 -5.05
C PHE A 181 -8.65 0.75 -5.56
N TYR A 182 -8.31 0.19 -6.72
CA TYR A 182 -6.98 0.27 -7.30
C TYR A 182 -6.79 1.64 -7.96
N MET A 183 -6.29 2.58 -7.18
CA MET A 183 -5.88 3.91 -7.65
C MET A 183 -4.37 3.99 -7.79
N ASP A 184 -3.93 4.95 -8.61
CA ASP A 184 -2.55 5.41 -8.60
C ASP A 184 -2.25 6.13 -7.28
N GLN A 185 -1.39 5.52 -6.47
CA GLN A 185 -1.00 6.01 -5.14
C GLN A 185 0.52 6.13 -4.99
N GLU A 186 1.29 5.76 -6.01
CA GLU A 186 2.74 5.64 -5.95
C GLU A 186 3.39 6.05 -7.27
N ASP A 187 4.31 7.01 -7.18
CA ASP A 187 5.10 7.50 -8.30
C ASP A 187 6.58 7.15 -8.11
N LEU A 188 7.22 6.71 -9.19
CA LEU A 188 8.67 6.61 -9.27
C LEU A 188 9.28 7.95 -9.70
N TYR A 189 9.99 8.61 -8.80
CA TYR A 189 10.75 9.83 -9.09
C TYR A 189 12.19 9.50 -9.44
N VAL A 190 12.71 10.10 -10.51
CA VAL A 190 14.12 10.00 -10.93
C VAL A 190 14.80 11.36 -10.74
N TYR A 191 15.82 11.41 -9.87
CA TYR A 191 16.60 12.62 -9.59
C TYR A 191 18.00 12.54 -10.18
N GLN A 192 18.51 13.70 -10.59
CA GLN A 192 19.93 13.91 -10.83
C GLN A 192 20.65 14.12 -9.48
N LEU A 193 21.76 13.44 -9.25
CA LEU A 193 22.63 13.63 -8.09
C LEU A 193 23.67 14.72 -8.33
N ASN A 194 24.07 15.44 -7.28
CA ASN A 194 25.15 16.43 -7.36
C ASN A 194 26.47 15.71 -7.67
N PRO A 195 27.17 16.06 -8.79
CA PRO A 195 28.45 15.44 -9.14
C PRO A 195 29.54 15.60 -8.07
N ARG A 196 29.42 16.60 -7.19
CA ARG A 196 30.37 16.88 -6.10
C ARG A 196 29.94 16.29 -4.76
N ASN A 197 28.66 16.01 -4.57
CA ASN A 197 28.12 15.46 -3.32
C ASN A 197 26.95 14.49 -3.62
N PRO A 198 27.16 13.17 -3.65
CA PRO A 198 26.10 12.22 -4.01
C PRO A 198 24.96 12.12 -2.97
N ASN A 199 25.07 12.82 -1.84
CA ASN A 199 23.98 12.96 -0.88
C ASN A 199 23.06 14.16 -1.17
N GLU A 200 23.26 14.85 -2.29
CA GLU A 200 22.40 15.93 -2.76
C GLU A 200 21.75 15.57 -4.10
N TYR A 201 20.53 16.04 -4.29
CA TYR A 201 19.74 15.81 -5.50
C TYR A 201 19.25 17.13 -6.10
N ARG A 202 19.04 17.16 -7.41
CA ARG A 202 18.58 18.37 -8.11
C ARG A 202 17.07 18.51 -7.99
N TYR A 203 16.62 19.65 -7.48
CA TYR A 203 15.21 20.01 -7.43
C TYR A 203 15.03 21.50 -7.72
N GLN A 204 14.10 21.83 -8.63
CA GLN A 204 13.81 23.22 -9.06
C GLN A 204 15.08 24.06 -9.33
N GLY A 205 16.06 23.45 -10.02
CA GLY A 205 17.31 24.11 -10.40
C GLY A 205 18.38 24.20 -9.31
N ARG A 206 18.11 23.73 -8.08
CA ARG A 206 19.03 23.77 -6.93
C ARG A 206 19.46 22.37 -6.51
N TRP A 207 20.58 22.28 -5.81
CA TRP A 207 20.99 21.07 -5.11
C TRP A 207 20.39 21.10 -3.70
N GLU A 208 19.62 20.08 -3.35
CA GLU A 208 19.04 19.90 -2.03
C GLU A 208 19.67 18.67 -1.35
N PRO A 209 20.03 18.75 -0.06
CA PRO A 209 20.53 17.58 0.66
C PRO A 209 19.41 16.57 0.88
N MET A 210 19.73 15.28 0.76
CA MET A 210 18.86 14.22 1.23
C MET A 210 18.81 14.23 2.76
N LEU A 211 17.62 14.03 3.33
CA LEU A 211 17.50 13.69 4.74
C LEU A 211 18.04 12.27 4.94
N ARG A 212 19.03 12.10 5.82
CA ARG A 212 19.61 10.78 6.13
C ARG A 212 19.29 10.41 7.57
N VAL A 213 18.68 9.24 7.74
CA VAL A 213 18.28 8.71 9.05
C VAL A 213 19.01 7.40 9.28
N THR A 214 19.87 7.38 10.29
CA THR A 214 20.54 6.14 10.73
C THR A 214 19.62 5.40 11.70
N GLU A 215 19.26 4.16 11.34
CA GLU A 215 18.54 3.24 12.20
C GLU A 215 19.48 2.17 12.74
N ARG A 216 19.30 1.83 14.02
CA ARG A 216 20.02 0.73 14.68
C ARG A 216 19.02 -0.40 14.92
N ILE A 217 19.21 -1.53 14.26
CA ILE A 217 18.33 -2.69 14.35
C ILE A 217 19.01 -3.75 15.21
N ALA A 218 18.45 -3.98 16.41
CA ALA A 218 18.86 -5.10 17.23
C ALA A 218 18.41 -6.41 16.56
N VAL A 219 19.36 -7.33 16.37
CA VAL A 219 19.12 -8.66 15.79
C VAL A 219 19.31 -9.70 16.88
N LYS A 220 18.35 -10.59 17.07
CA LYS A 220 18.42 -11.65 18.08
C LYS A 220 19.69 -12.49 17.85
N GLY A 221 20.51 -12.63 18.89
CA GLY A 221 21.78 -13.37 18.84
C GLY A 221 23.00 -12.52 18.47
N GLU A 222 22.81 -11.29 17.99
CA GLU A 222 23.91 -10.36 17.73
C GLU A 222 24.13 -9.43 18.92
N ARG A 223 25.40 -9.22 19.28
CA ARG A 223 25.78 -8.33 20.39
C ARG A 223 25.68 -6.85 20.03
N VAL A 224 25.88 -6.52 18.76
CA VAL A 224 25.91 -5.14 18.26
C VAL A 224 24.73 -4.96 17.29
N PRO A 225 23.89 -3.92 17.45
CA PRO A 225 22.85 -3.61 16.48
C PRO A 225 23.43 -3.35 15.10
N ARG A 226 22.74 -3.83 14.06
CA ARG A 226 23.08 -3.49 12.67
C ARG A 226 22.67 -2.05 12.38
N GLU A 227 23.53 -1.31 11.70
CA GLU A 227 23.24 0.07 11.30
C GLU A 227 22.80 0.12 9.84
N LEU A 228 21.71 0.84 9.60
CA LEU A 228 21.16 1.10 8.26
C LEU A 228 20.95 2.59 8.09
N VAL A 229 21.35 3.13 6.93
CA VAL A 229 21.11 4.54 6.62
C VAL A 229 20.02 4.64 5.57
N ASN A 230 18.87 5.19 5.98
CA ASN A 230 17.75 5.48 5.10
C ASN A 230 17.89 6.92 4.59
N SER A 231 17.84 7.11 3.27
CA SER A 231 17.91 8.43 2.64
C SER A 231 16.54 8.81 2.08
N PHE A 232 16.17 10.07 2.24
CA PHE A 232 14.88 10.61 1.80
C PHE A 232 15.12 11.87 0.99
N THR A 233 14.43 11.96 -0.14
CA THR A 233 14.19 13.24 -0.81
C THR A 233 12.98 13.91 -0.15
N ARG A 234 12.67 15.14 -0.55
CA ARG A 234 11.44 15.80 -0.11
C ARG A 234 10.16 15.03 -0.47
N HIS A 235 10.20 14.17 -1.50
CA HIS A 235 9.02 13.43 -1.97
C HIS A 235 8.92 12.02 -1.39
N GLY A 236 9.95 11.55 -0.67
CA GLY A 236 9.90 10.23 -0.01
C GLY A 236 11.22 9.46 -0.05
N PRO A 237 11.20 8.18 0.36
CA PRO A 237 12.39 7.35 0.52
C PRO A 237 13.08 7.08 -0.81
N VAL A 238 14.41 7.12 -0.79
CA VAL A 238 15.26 6.70 -1.90
C VAL A 238 15.33 5.18 -1.92
N LEU A 239 14.82 4.57 -2.99
CA LEU A 239 14.84 3.13 -3.22
C LEU A 239 16.21 2.65 -3.71
N LEU A 240 16.83 3.46 -4.57
CA LEU A 240 18.11 3.15 -5.19
C LEU A 240 18.89 4.45 -5.46
N SER A 241 20.19 4.43 -5.20
CA SER A 241 21.11 5.52 -5.53
C SER A 241 22.27 4.97 -6.37
N GLU A 242 22.52 5.58 -7.53
CA GLU A 242 23.58 5.23 -8.47
C GLU A 242 24.50 6.45 -8.69
N PRO A 243 25.42 6.77 -7.75
CA PRO A 243 26.32 7.93 -7.88
C PRO A 243 27.14 7.93 -9.17
N GLY A 244 27.59 6.76 -9.64
CA GLY A 244 28.34 6.61 -10.90
C GLY A 244 27.53 7.01 -12.13
N LYS A 245 26.20 6.85 -12.10
CA LYS A 245 25.27 7.31 -13.15
C LYS A 245 24.67 8.68 -12.83
N ARG A 246 25.04 9.28 -11.70
CA ARG A 246 24.51 10.55 -11.17
C ARG A 246 22.99 10.56 -11.03
N ARG A 247 22.42 9.44 -10.57
CA ARG A 247 20.98 9.26 -10.43
C ARG A 247 20.56 8.68 -9.09
N ALA A 248 19.41 9.10 -8.60
CA ALA A 248 18.72 8.46 -7.50
C ALA A 248 17.24 8.30 -7.83
N TYR A 249 16.63 7.25 -7.29
CA TYR A 249 15.25 6.88 -7.54
C TYR A 249 14.52 6.88 -6.22
N ALA A 250 13.45 7.65 -6.11
CA ALA A 250 12.65 7.77 -4.89
C ALA A 250 11.20 7.36 -5.14
N LEU A 251 10.58 6.82 -4.10
CA LEU A 251 9.15 6.57 -4.05
C LEU A 251 8.47 7.83 -3.52
N ARG A 252 7.55 8.40 -4.28
CA ARG A 252 6.51 9.26 -3.73
C ARG A 252 5.26 8.43 -3.59
N ALA A 253 4.62 8.48 -2.44
CA ALA A 253 3.41 7.72 -2.21
C ALA A 253 2.38 8.54 -1.45
N ALA A 254 1.12 8.47 -1.85
CA ALA A 254 0.03 9.12 -1.15
C ALA A 254 -0.01 8.67 0.32
N TRP A 255 0.17 7.36 0.56
CA TRP A 255 0.23 6.81 1.92
C TRP A 255 1.44 7.29 2.76
N LEU A 256 2.38 8.07 2.23
CA LEU A 256 3.40 8.73 3.06
C LEU A 256 2.96 10.11 3.57
N GLU A 257 1.86 10.65 3.07
CA GLU A 257 1.38 11.99 3.39
C GLU A 257 0.51 12.03 4.66
N PRO A 258 0.53 13.15 5.41
CA PRO A 258 -0.35 13.33 6.55
C PRO A 258 -1.83 13.09 6.21
N GLY A 259 -2.54 12.36 7.07
CA GLY A 259 -3.97 12.09 6.92
C GLY A 259 -4.31 10.84 6.10
N MET A 260 -3.31 10.19 5.47
CA MET A 260 -3.54 8.98 4.69
C MET A 260 -3.61 7.71 5.56
N ALA A 261 -4.69 7.61 6.33
CA ALA A 261 -5.03 6.45 7.14
C ALA A 261 -6.37 5.85 6.65
N PRO A 262 -6.37 5.06 5.55
CA PRO A 262 -7.60 4.69 4.84
C PRO A 262 -8.60 3.93 5.74
N TYR A 263 -8.08 3.09 6.63
CA TYR A 263 -8.89 2.39 7.62
C TYR A 263 -9.44 3.29 8.71
N PHE A 264 -8.66 4.28 9.16
CA PHE A 264 -9.16 5.25 10.13
C PHE A 264 -10.30 6.09 9.53
N GLY A 265 -10.18 6.48 8.25
CA GLY A 265 -11.25 7.17 7.52
C GLY A 265 -12.55 6.35 7.38
N SER A 266 -12.48 5.01 7.39
CA SER A 266 -13.69 4.18 7.41
C SER A 266 -14.49 4.32 8.72
N MET A 267 -13.81 4.67 9.83
CA MET A 267 -14.50 4.91 11.09
C MET A 267 -15.38 6.15 11.04
N ASP A 268 -15.03 7.15 10.22
CA ASP A 268 -15.91 8.30 10.01
C ASP A 268 -17.24 7.87 9.38
N GLN A 269 -17.31 6.82 8.56
CA GLN A 269 -18.60 6.31 8.06
C GLN A 269 -19.43 5.69 9.19
N GLY A 270 -18.77 5.01 10.13
CA GLY A 270 -19.38 4.58 11.38
C GLY A 270 -19.85 5.77 12.22
N LEU A 271 -18.98 6.76 12.47
CA LEU A 271 -19.16 7.91 13.36
C LEU A 271 -20.08 9.02 12.82
N LEU A 272 -20.06 9.32 11.53
CA LEU A 272 -20.99 10.23 10.85
C LEU A 272 -22.44 9.82 11.04
N THR A 273 -22.65 8.54 11.38
CA THR A 273 -23.95 7.96 11.64
C THR A 273 -24.27 7.83 13.13
N LEU A 274 -23.29 8.05 14.01
CA LEU A 274 -23.45 8.05 15.47
C LEU A 274 -23.91 9.42 16.00
N CYS A 275 -23.66 10.49 15.25
CA CYS A 275 -24.08 11.84 15.60
C CYS A 275 -24.97 12.45 14.49
N LYS A 276 -26.29 12.19 14.56
CA LYS A 276 -27.39 12.90 13.87
C LYS A 276 -27.13 13.44 12.45
N GLY A 277 -27.76 12.82 11.45
CA GLY A 277 -28.43 13.52 10.33
C GLY A 277 -27.58 14.36 9.36
N SER A 278 -26.25 14.33 9.40
CA SER A 278 -25.44 15.11 8.46
C SER A 278 -25.00 14.25 7.27
N ARG A 279 -25.50 14.59 6.08
CA ARG A 279 -24.86 14.19 4.81
C ARG A 279 -23.55 14.97 4.68
N SER A 280 -22.47 14.53 5.32
CA SER A 280 -21.15 14.93 4.82
C SER A 280 -20.79 13.98 3.68
N SER A 281 -20.90 14.48 2.46
CA SER A 281 -20.32 13.83 1.29
C SER A 281 -18.81 13.58 1.55
N PRO A 282 -18.23 12.45 1.13
CA PRO A 282 -16.77 12.33 1.09
C PRO A 282 -16.22 13.55 0.34
N ARG A 283 -15.31 14.31 0.98
CA ARG A 283 -14.73 15.50 0.34
C ARG A 283 -14.07 15.05 -0.97
N PRO A 284 -14.31 15.76 -2.09
CA PRO A 284 -13.62 15.45 -3.33
C PRO A 284 -12.11 15.51 -3.08
N ALA A 285 -11.38 14.53 -3.62
CA ALA A 285 -9.92 14.58 -3.65
C ALA A 285 -9.52 15.89 -4.35
N HIS A 286 -8.83 16.77 -3.63
CA HIS A 286 -8.26 17.96 -4.23
C HIS A 286 -7.23 17.51 -5.27
N GLN A 287 -7.59 17.55 -6.54
CA GLN A 287 -6.64 17.59 -7.64
C GLN A 287 -5.93 18.95 -7.55
N GLY A 288 -4.81 18.98 -6.84
CA GLY A 288 -3.85 20.07 -6.92
C GLY A 288 -3.11 19.96 -8.25
N ALA A 289 -3.18 21.03 -9.04
CA ALA A 289 -2.41 21.22 -10.27
C ALA A 289 -0.89 21.22 -10.02
#